data_AF-A0A2V5KWW0-F1
#
_entry.id   AF-A0A2V5KWW0-F1
#
_cell.length_a   1.000
_cell.length_b   1.000
_cell.length_c   1.000
_cell.angle_alpha   90.00
_cell.angle_beta   90.00
_cell.angle_gamma   90.00
#
_symmetry.space_group_name_H-M   'P 1'
#
loop_
_entity.id
_entity.type
_entity.pdbx_description
1 polymer ?
#
loop_
_entity_poly.entity_id
_entity_poly.type
_entity_poly.pdbx_seq_one_letter_code
_entity_poly.pdbx_strand_id
1 'polypeptide(L)'
;MDNSPGSKNLPLPHLAAVLERSIFIGHDSGISHLAAAAGANCILLFGPTDPNVWAPQNSNVRILTAPNGRLANLKIEAVDAALAATLRPC
;
A
#
# COMPACT_ATOMS: atom_id res chain seq x y z
N MET A 1 9.05 9.94 -27.59
CA MET A 1 8.62 8.97 -26.56
C MET A 1 9.18 9.44 -25.23
N ASP A 2 8.31 9.78 -24.29
CA ASP A 2 8.61 10.35 -22.98
C ASP A 2 9.21 9.28 -22.04
N ASN A 3 10.44 9.53 -21.55
CA ASN A 3 11.17 8.71 -20.58
C ASN A 3 11.15 9.35 -19.17
N SER A 4 10.01 9.91 -18.76
CA SER A 4 9.79 10.26 -17.36
C SER A 4 9.93 9.00 -16.48
N PRO A 5 10.48 9.08 -15.25
CA PRO A 5 10.71 7.93 -14.36
C PRO A 5 9.40 7.40 -13.73
N GLY A 6 8.33 7.31 -14.53
CA GLY A 6 7.12 6.58 -14.18
C GLY A 6 7.36 5.11 -14.46
N SER A 7 7.05 4.26 -13.48
CA SER A 7 7.14 2.79 -13.45
C SER A 7 6.24 2.07 -14.48
N LYS A 8 6.11 2.60 -15.69
CA LYS A 8 5.34 1.95 -16.75
C LYS A 8 6.09 0.69 -17.20
N ASN A 9 5.56 -0.46 -16.82
CA ASN A 9 5.94 -1.80 -17.28
C ASN A 9 7.28 -2.38 -16.76
N LEU A 10 7.62 -2.14 -15.49
CA LEU A 10 8.75 -2.84 -14.85
C LEU A 10 8.46 -4.34 -14.70
N PRO A 11 9.43 -5.23 -14.99
CA PRO A 11 9.33 -6.64 -14.60
C PRO A 11 9.12 -6.76 -13.09
N LEU A 12 8.31 -7.72 -12.65
CA LEU A 12 7.92 -7.87 -11.23
C LEU A 12 9.11 -7.87 -10.24
N PRO A 13 10.27 -8.53 -10.53
CA PRO A 13 11.41 -8.48 -9.61
C PRO A 13 12.00 -7.06 -9.47
N HIS A 14 12.05 -6.29 -10.54
CA HIS A 14 12.53 -4.91 -10.49
C HIS A 14 11.55 -4.00 -9.74
N LEU A 15 10.25 -4.20 -9.95
CA LEU A 15 9.23 -3.48 -9.19
C LEU A 15 9.32 -3.81 -7.70
N ALA A 16 9.50 -5.09 -7.34
CA ALA A 16 9.68 -5.52 -5.96
C ALA A 16 10.90 -4.86 -5.29
N ALA A 17 12.03 -4.77 -5.99
CA ALA A 17 13.24 -4.11 -5.47
C ALA A 17 13.04 -2.61 -5.19
N VAL A 18 12.21 -1.93 -5.99
CA VAL A 18 11.83 -0.53 -5.73
C VAL A 18 10.89 -0.44 -4.54
N LEU A 19 9.90 -1.33 -4.46
CA LEU A 19 8.90 -1.36 -3.40
C LEU A 19 9.54 -1.63 -2.03
N GLU A 20 10.47 -2.57 -1.92
CA GLU A 20 11.19 -2.92 -0.68
C GLU A 20 11.76 -1.69 0.05
N ARG A 21 12.18 -0.67 -0.70
CA ARG A 21 12.80 0.55 -0.17
C ARG A 21 11.83 1.72 0.01
N SER A 22 10.55 1.48 -0.19
CA SER A 22 9.51 2.50 -0.25
C SER A 22 8.45 2.31 0.84
N ILE A 23 7.69 3.37 1.11
CA ILE A 23 6.38 3.25 1.75
C ILE A 23 5.36 3.11 0.63
N PHE A 24 4.60 2.02 0.62
CA PHE A 24 3.57 1.77 -0.39
C PHE A 24 2.19 2.09 0.17
N ILE A 25 1.43 2.92 -0.55
CA ILE A 25 0.02 3.20 -0.23
C ILE A 25 -0.81 2.76 -1.42
N GLY A 26 -1.77 1.86 -1.20
CA GLY A 26 -2.56 1.28 -2.28
C GLY A 26 -3.83 0.60 -1.78
N HIS A 27 -4.74 0.27 -2.69
CA HIS A 27 -5.93 -0.50 -2.37
C HIS A 27 -5.66 -2.01 -2.41
N ASP A 28 -6.66 -2.82 -2.12
CA ASP A 28 -6.59 -4.28 -2.29
C ASP A 28 -6.29 -4.67 -3.76
N SER A 29 -5.07 -5.15 -4.03
CA SER A 29 -4.57 -5.46 -5.38
C SER A 29 -3.37 -6.41 -5.34
N GLY A 30 -3.06 -7.10 -6.45
CA GLY A 30 -1.88 -7.97 -6.55
C GLY A 30 -0.55 -7.24 -6.29
N ILE A 31 -0.43 -5.96 -6.64
CA ILE A 31 0.78 -5.17 -6.35
C ILE A 31 0.90 -4.87 -4.85
N SER A 32 -0.21 -4.76 -4.13
CA SER A 32 -0.22 -4.60 -2.67
C SER A 32 0.34 -5.83 -1.96
N HIS A 33 0.01 -7.03 -2.46
CA HIS A 33 0.64 -8.26 -2.01
C HIS A 33 2.13 -8.33 -2.36
N LEU A 34 2.50 -7.92 -3.59
CA LEU A 34 3.90 -7.87 -4.00
C LEU A 34 4.71 -6.91 -3.11
N ALA A 35 4.19 -5.72 -2.81
CA ALA A 35 4.84 -4.74 -1.95
C ALA A 35 5.05 -5.29 -0.54
N ALA A 36 4.00 -5.89 0.05
CA ALA A 36 4.07 -6.49 1.37
C ALA A 36 5.10 -7.64 1.42
N ALA A 37 5.06 -8.54 0.42
CA ALA A 37 5.99 -9.66 0.29
C ALA A 37 7.44 -9.20 0.05
N ALA A 38 7.63 -8.08 -0.65
CA ALA A 38 8.93 -7.48 -0.87
C ALA A 38 9.50 -6.75 0.36
N GLY A 39 8.73 -6.62 1.45
CA GLY A 39 9.19 -5.97 2.68
C GLY A 39 8.89 -4.47 2.79
N ALA A 40 8.14 -3.89 1.84
CA ALA A 40 7.74 -2.48 1.89
C ALA A 40 6.85 -2.18 3.10
N ASN A 41 7.02 -1.04 3.76
CA ASN A 41 6.01 -0.59 4.71
C ASN A 41 4.73 -0.21 3.96
N CYS A 42 3.64 -0.93 4.19
CA CYS A 42 2.42 -0.82 3.40
C CYS A 42 1.29 -0.20 4.22
N ILE A 43 0.57 0.74 3.61
CA ILE A 43 -0.72 1.24 4.11
C ILE A 43 -1.76 0.84 3.07
N LEU A 44 -2.55 -0.19 3.38
CA LEU A 44 -3.52 -0.77 2.46
C LEU A 44 -4.93 -0.29 2.78
N LEU A 45 -5.57 0.27 1.77
CA LEU A 45 -6.88 0.89 1.88
C LEU A 45 -7.96 -0.10 1.41
N PHE A 46 -8.80 -0.54 2.33
CA PHE A 46 -9.86 -1.50 2.07
C PHE A 46 -11.21 -0.80 1.96
N GLY A 47 -11.91 -1.07 0.85
CA GLY A 47 -13.28 -0.64 0.64
C GLY A 47 -14.25 -1.80 0.90
N PRO A 48 -14.85 -2.38 -0.14
CA PRO A 48 -15.87 -3.41 0.03
C PRO A 48 -15.30 -4.81 0.26
N THR A 49 -14.00 -5.03 0.00
CA THR A 49 -13.34 -6.32 0.20
C THR A 49 -12.98 -6.52 1.68
N ASP A 50 -13.10 -7.76 2.17
CA ASP A 50 -12.81 -8.10 3.56
C ASP A 50 -11.28 -8.26 3.77
N PRO A 51 -10.64 -7.37 4.56
CA PRO A 51 -9.22 -7.50 4.84
C PRO A 51 -8.85 -8.79 5.60
N ASN A 52 -9.77 -9.40 6.33
CA ASN A 52 -9.48 -10.66 7.03
C ASN A 52 -9.26 -11.83 6.06
N VAL A 53 -9.77 -11.72 4.84
CA VAL A 53 -9.62 -12.71 3.77
C VAL A 53 -8.47 -12.36 2.84
N TRP A 54 -8.37 -11.08 2.46
CA TRP A 54 -7.50 -10.65 1.36
C TRP A 54 -6.24 -9.92 1.80
N ALA A 55 -6.14 -9.39 3.02
CA ALA A 55 -4.96 -8.62 3.39
C ALA A 55 -3.72 -9.52 3.55
N PRO A 56 -2.53 -9.07 3.09
CA PRO A 56 -1.27 -9.72 3.43
C PRO A 56 -1.05 -9.69 4.95
N GLN A 57 -0.62 -10.82 5.51
CA GLN A 57 -0.43 -11.01 6.95
C GLN A 57 0.95 -10.55 7.46
N ASN A 58 1.64 -9.74 6.68
CA ASN A 58 2.98 -9.26 7.02
C ASN A 58 2.93 -8.15 8.09
N SER A 59 3.90 -8.11 9.00
CA SER A 59 3.94 -7.15 10.13
C SER A 59 4.17 -5.69 9.73
N ASN A 60 4.71 -5.47 8.53
CA ASN A 60 4.92 -4.18 7.88
C ASN A 60 3.67 -3.66 7.15
N VAL A 61 2.52 -4.33 7.27
CA VAL A 61 1.26 -3.93 6.64
C VAL A 61 0.32 -3.32 7.68
N ARG A 62 -0.16 -2.12 7.40
CA ARG A 62 -1.23 -1.45 8.13
C ARG A 62 -2.47 -1.37 7.24
N ILE A 63 -3.61 -1.73 7.81
CA ILE A 63 -4.89 -1.75 7.09
C ILE A 63 -5.72 -0.55 7.53
N LEU A 64 -6.29 0.18 6.57
CA LEU A 64 -7.30 1.21 6.78
C LEU A 64 -8.60 0.78 6.09
N THR A 65 -9.62 0.49 6.88
CA THR A 65 -10.94 0.11 6.36
C THR A 65 -11.83 1.33 6.20
N ALA A 66 -12.40 1.50 5.02
CA ALA A 66 -13.25 2.63 4.71
C ALA A 66 -14.65 2.49 5.35
N PRO A 67 -15.24 3.59 5.86
CA PRO A 67 -16.58 3.56 6.42
C PRO A 67 -17.63 3.06 5.42
N ASN A 68 -18.49 2.15 5.88
CA ASN A 68 -19.54 1.50 5.07
C ASN A 68 -19.00 0.79 3.81
N GLY A 69 -17.74 0.35 3.83
CA GLY A 69 -17.11 -0.38 2.73
C GLY A 69 -16.89 0.46 1.46
N ARG A 70 -16.97 1.80 1.54
CA ARG A 70 -16.80 2.68 0.40
C ARG A 70 -15.51 3.47 0.54
N LEU A 71 -14.52 3.17 -0.29
CA LEU A 71 -13.20 3.82 -0.24
C LEU A 71 -13.27 5.35 -0.31
N ALA A 72 -14.23 5.90 -1.06
CA ALA A 72 -14.48 7.34 -1.16
C ALA A 72 -14.84 8.02 0.19
N ASN A 73 -15.28 7.24 1.19
CA ASN A 73 -15.56 7.74 2.53
C ASN A 73 -14.33 7.71 3.45
N LEU A 74 -13.22 7.10 2.99
CA LEU A 74 -11.99 7.08 3.77
C LEU A 74 -11.37 8.48 3.72
N LYS A 75 -11.23 9.06 4.91
CA LYS A 75 -10.69 10.39 5.11
C LYS A 75 -9.18 10.41 4.86
N ILE A 76 -8.69 11.46 4.20
CA ILE A 76 -7.26 11.63 3.94
C ILE A 76 -6.47 11.75 5.23
N GLU A 77 -7.07 12.36 6.27
CA GLU A 77 -6.46 12.54 7.58
C GLU A 77 -6.14 11.19 8.25
N ALA A 78 -6.93 10.14 7.97
CA ALA A 78 -6.64 8.80 8.47
C ALA A 78 -5.42 8.18 7.76
N VAL A 79 -5.25 8.48 6.47
CA VAL A 79 -4.08 8.06 5.68
C VAL A 79 -2.84 8.82 6.14
N ASP A 80 -2.94 10.13 6.37
CA ASP A 80 -1.84 10.96 6.87
C ASP A 80 -1.39 10.50 8.26
N ALA A 81 -2.32 10.21 9.16
CA ALA A 81 -1.99 9.68 10.49
C ALA A 81 -1.28 8.31 10.40
N ALA A 82 -1.73 7.44 9.50
CA ALA A 82 -1.09 6.15 9.25
C ALA A 82 0.32 6.31 8.66
N LEU A 83 0.49 7.26 7.75
CA LEU A 83 1.78 7.59 7.15
C LEU A 83 2.74 8.17 8.20
N ALA A 84 2.29 9.12 9.00
CA ALA A 84 3.07 9.70 10.10
C ALA A 84 3.51 8.64 11.12
N ALA A 85 2.67 7.66 11.44
CA ALA A 85 3.02 6.54 12.33
C ALA A 85 4.02 5.55 11.70
N THR A 86 4.14 5.53 10.38
CA THR A 86 5.06 4.66 9.63
C THR A 86 6.43 5.32 9.43
N LEU A 87 6.45 6.64 9.32
CA LEU A 87 7.68 7.43 9.36
C LEU A 87 8.23 7.37 10.79
N ARG A 88 9.45 6.85 10.96
CA ARG A 88 10.12 6.90 12.26
C ARG A 88 10.34 8.37 12.63
N PRO A 89 9.96 8.82 13.84
CA PRO A 89 10.40 10.14 14.31
C PRO A 89 11.94 10.15 14.33
N CYS A 90 12.52 11.21 13.79
CA CYS A 90 13.96 11.46 13.87
C CYS A 90 14.41 11.61 15.33
#